data_AF-A0A1C4GXZ4-F1
#
_entry.id   AF-A0A1C4GXZ4-F1
#
_cell.length_a   1.000
_cell.length_b   1.000
_cell.length_c   1.000
_cell.angle_alpha   90.00
_cell.angle_beta   90.00
_cell.angle_gamma   90.00
#
_symmetry.space_group_name_H-M   'P 1'
#
loop_
_entity.id
_entity.type
_entity.pdbx_description
1 polymer ?
#
loop_
_entity_poly.entity_id
_entity_poly.type
_entity_poly.pdbx_seq_one_letter_code
_entity_poly.pdbx_strand_id
1 'polypeptide(L)'
;MDFSTLEPEAIKKKQKFHQILYVQVIFAIILGILLGHFYPEFGESLKPLGDAFIKIVKMIIAPVIFLTVVTGIASMTNMSRVGRVTGKAMLYFFTFSSLALVIGMVVANIIQPGKGLNIDPTTLATDKVAGYVEKAHDATLVDFFMNIIPKTLISPLAEGSILQVLFVAVLFGISLAAIGDRGRPIVDLLNNLTAPVFYLVGMLMKLAPIGAFGAMAFTIGAYGIQSIGNLLLLIMTFYITALLFILIILGAVARYNGFSILALIRYIKDELWLVLGTSSSEAALPSLMHKMEKAGCEKSVVGLVIPTGYSFNLDGTNIYMTMAALFIAQACNVDLSIGEQVALLLVAMVSSKGAAGVTGAGFITLAATLSVVPAVPVAGMALILGIDRFMSECRALTNLVGNACATIVVARWDNALDKDVLNEALNKPKQS
;
A
#
# COMPACT_ATOMS: atom_id res chain seq x y z
N MET A 1 48.38 -27.04 5.47
CA MET A 1 47.36 -26.63 6.48
C MET A 1 46.21 -26.06 5.70
N ASP A 2 45.08 -26.77 5.78
CA ASP A 2 43.83 -26.43 5.12
C ASP A 2 43.20 -25.23 5.85
N PHE A 3 42.94 -24.14 5.14
CA PHE A 3 42.37 -22.90 5.68
C PHE A 3 40.84 -22.85 5.50
N SER A 4 40.19 -23.94 5.08
CA SER A 4 38.75 -24.02 4.85
C SER A 4 37.88 -24.14 6.11
N THR A 5 38.46 -24.14 7.32
CA THR A 5 37.74 -24.43 8.57
C THR A 5 37.62 -23.26 9.55
N LEU A 6 37.67 -22.00 9.09
CA LEU A 6 37.49 -20.83 9.96
C LEU A 6 36.38 -19.92 9.43
N GLU A 7 35.16 -20.44 9.28
CA GLU A 7 33.99 -19.58 9.50
C GLU A 7 33.84 -19.43 11.02
N PRO A 8 33.90 -18.21 11.58
CA PRO A 8 33.41 -18.01 12.92
C PRO A 8 31.90 -18.25 12.87
N GLU A 9 31.43 -19.33 13.50
CA GLU A 9 30.04 -19.44 13.94
C GLU A 9 29.76 -18.22 14.85
N ALA A 10 29.32 -17.12 14.23
CA ALA A 10 28.82 -15.98 14.96
C ALA A 10 27.52 -16.44 15.62
N ILE A 11 27.62 -16.89 16.88
CA ILE A 11 26.48 -17.12 17.76
C ILE A 11 25.70 -15.79 17.81
N LYS A 12 24.72 -15.62 16.92
CA LYS A 12 23.79 -14.51 16.96
C LYS A 12 22.95 -14.70 18.22
N LYS A 13 23.34 -14.00 19.29
CA LYS A 13 22.55 -13.89 20.53
C LYS A 13 21.08 -13.66 20.16
N LYS A 14 20.17 -14.51 20.67
CA LYS A 14 18.71 -14.30 20.60
C LYS A 14 18.42 -12.84 20.91
N GLN A 15 17.83 -12.13 19.94
CA GLN A 15 17.46 -10.73 20.15
C GLN A 15 16.45 -10.65 21.30
N LYS A 16 16.70 -9.76 22.26
CA LYS A 16 15.80 -9.57 23.40
C LYS A 16 14.45 -9.04 22.88
N PHE A 17 13.35 -9.34 23.56
CA PHE A 17 11.99 -8.94 23.15
C PHE A 17 11.85 -7.44 22.81
N HIS A 18 12.51 -6.56 23.56
CA HIS A 18 12.52 -5.11 23.32
C HIS A 18 13.39 -4.66 22.13
N GLN A 19 14.19 -5.55 21.54
CA GLN A 19 15.00 -5.28 20.34
C GLN A 19 14.24 -5.61 19.04
N ILE A 20 13.06 -6.23 19.16
CA ILE A 20 12.25 -6.63 18.00
C ILE A 20 11.45 -5.42 17.53
N LEU A 21 11.63 -5.04 16.26
CA LEU A 21 11.08 -3.80 15.72
C LEU A 21 9.55 -3.70 15.87
N TYR A 22 8.82 -4.78 15.57
CA TYR A 22 7.36 -4.73 15.66
C TYR A 22 6.87 -4.50 17.10
N VAL A 23 7.58 -5.02 18.11
CA VAL A 23 7.25 -4.80 19.53
C VAL A 23 7.45 -3.34 19.90
N GLN A 24 8.54 -2.72 19.44
CA GLN A 24 8.80 -1.29 19.64
C GLN A 24 7.72 -0.43 18.99
N VAL A 25 7.29 -0.79 17.77
CA VAL A 25 6.23 -0.08 17.05
C VAL A 25 4.89 -0.23 17.76
N ILE A 26 4.51 -1.41 18.23
CA ILE A 26 3.28 -1.61 19.03
C ILE A 26 3.31 -0.75 20.28
N PHE A 27 4.41 -0.79 21.04
CA PHE A 27 4.55 -0.01 22.25
C PHE A 27 4.45 1.50 21.98
N ALA A 28 5.10 1.97 20.91
CA ALA A 28 5.01 3.34 20.45
C ALA A 28 3.59 3.75 20.04
N ILE A 29 2.85 2.89 19.33
CA ILE A 29 1.44 3.13 18.98
C ILE A 29 0.59 3.29 20.25
N ILE A 30 0.72 2.38 21.21
CA ILE A 30 -0.04 2.42 22.47
C ILE A 30 0.27 3.70 23.23
N LEU A 31 1.55 4.06 23.38
CA LEU A 31 1.95 5.31 24.04
C LEU A 31 1.42 6.55 23.31
N GLY A 32 1.45 6.54 21.97
CA GLY A 32 0.93 7.63 21.16
C GLY A 32 -0.58 7.80 21.37
N ILE A 33 -1.35 6.71 21.36
CA ILE A 33 -2.79 6.72 21.63
C ILE A 33 -3.08 7.28 23.03
N LEU A 34 -2.39 6.79 24.06
CA LEU A 34 -2.60 7.25 25.44
C LEU A 34 -2.28 8.74 25.57
N LEU A 35 -1.17 9.20 24.98
CA LEU A 35 -0.78 10.60 25.03
C LEU A 35 -1.77 11.50 24.27
N GLY A 36 -2.19 11.11 23.07
CA GLY A 36 -3.21 11.85 22.32
C GLY A 36 -4.57 11.88 23.01
N HIS A 37 -4.91 10.85 23.81
CA HIS A 37 -6.15 10.80 24.56
C HIS A 37 -6.12 11.69 25.82
N PHE A 38 -5.07 11.58 26.63
CA PHE A 38 -4.96 12.33 27.89
C PHE A 38 -4.46 13.76 27.72
N TYR A 39 -3.67 14.04 26.68
CA TYR A 39 -3.11 15.36 26.35
C TYR A 39 -3.33 15.70 24.86
N PRO A 40 -4.57 15.99 24.42
CA PRO A 40 -4.91 16.13 23.00
C PRO A 40 -4.11 17.20 22.26
N GLU A 41 -3.97 18.41 22.82
CA GLU A 41 -3.20 19.50 22.19
C GLU A 41 -1.73 19.13 22.00
N PHE A 42 -1.15 18.46 23.00
CA PHE A 42 0.23 17.96 22.88
C PHE A 42 0.32 16.84 21.85
N GLY A 43 -0.64 15.91 21.83
CA GLY A 43 -0.72 14.85 20.82
C GLY A 43 -0.79 15.40 19.39
N GLU A 44 -1.63 16.40 19.16
CA GLU A 44 -1.72 17.08 17.86
C GLU A 44 -0.38 17.73 17.46
N SER A 45 0.32 18.35 18.41
CA SER A 45 1.63 18.97 18.18
C SER A 45 2.74 17.98 17.76
N LEU A 46 2.55 16.67 17.97
CA LEU A 46 3.52 15.63 17.60
C LEU A 46 3.42 15.17 16.13
N LYS A 47 2.50 15.74 15.35
CA LYS A 47 2.39 15.52 13.89
C LYS A 47 3.73 15.56 13.14
N PRO A 48 4.67 16.49 13.43
CA PRO A 48 5.95 16.55 12.72
C PRO A 48 6.80 15.28 12.84
N LEU A 49 6.66 14.49 13.91
CA LEU A 49 7.38 13.22 14.05
C LEU A 49 6.91 12.18 13.03
N GLY A 50 5.59 12.06 12.85
CA GLY A 50 4.99 11.19 11.85
C GLY A 50 5.34 11.62 10.43
N ASP A 51 5.21 12.92 10.14
CA ASP A 51 5.53 13.50 8.83
C ASP A 51 7.02 13.35 8.48
N ALA A 52 7.92 13.59 9.45
CA ALA A 52 9.35 13.42 9.26
C ALA A 52 9.69 11.95 8.93
N PHE A 53 9.09 11.00 9.62
CA PHE A 53 9.31 9.58 9.33
C PHE A 53 8.85 9.22 7.91
N ILE A 54 7.64 9.64 7.51
CA ILE A 54 7.15 9.40 6.14
C ILE A 54 8.09 10.03 5.12
N LYS A 55 8.59 11.25 5.35
CA LYS A 55 9.53 11.93 4.46
C LYS A 55 10.85 11.16 4.31
N ILE A 56 11.38 10.62 5.42
CA ILE A 56 12.58 9.78 5.43
C ILE A 56 12.36 8.52 4.59
N VAL A 57 11.21 7.86 4.72
CA VAL A 57 10.94 6.66 3.92
C VAL A 57 10.74 7.00 2.44
N LYS A 58 10.02 8.08 2.12
CA LYS A 58 9.84 8.52 0.74
C LYS A 58 11.16 8.79 0.02
N MET A 59 12.14 9.36 0.72
CA MET A 59 13.48 9.60 0.18
C MET A 59 14.16 8.30 -0.30
N ILE A 60 13.95 7.17 0.39
CA ILE A 60 14.64 5.91 0.05
C ILE A 60 13.86 5.04 -0.97
N ILE A 61 12.56 5.27 -1.14
CA ILE A 61 11.72 4.50 -2.06
C ILE A 61 12.23 4.58 -3.50
N ALA A 62 12.51 5.80 -4.00
CA ALA A 62 12.92 5.97 -5.40
C ALA A 62 14.23 5.23 -5.75
N PRO A 63 15.33 5.37 -4.98
CA PRO A 63 16.53 4.57 -5.20
C PRO A 63 16.29 3.05 -5.13
N VAL A 64 15.49 2.57 -4.17
CA VAL A 64 15.21 1.14 -4.02
C VAL A 64 14.45 0.58 -5.23
N ILE A 65 13.40 1.28 -5.68
CA ILE A 65 12.64 0.89 -6.87
C ILE A 65 13.58 0.88 -8.08
N PHE A 66 14.32 1.96 -8.30
CA PHE A 66 15.20 2.08 -9.46
C PHE A 66 16.21 0.93 -9.51
N LEU A 67 16.95 0.68 -8.42
CA LEU A 67 17.94 -0.39 -8.37
C LEU A 67 17.32 -1.76 -8.58
N THR A 68 16.20 -2.06 -7.91
CA THR A 68 15.58 -3.39 -7.97
C THR A 68 14.97 -3.66 -9.35
N VAL A 69 14.29 -2.67 -9.94
CA VAL A 69 13.68 -2.79 -11.26
C VAL A 69 14.75 -2.89 -12.34
N VAL A 70 15.74 -2.00 -12.34
CA VAL A 70 16.79 -1.99 -13.37
C VAL A 70 17.59 -3.29 -13.34
N THR A 71 18.08 -3.70 -12.17
CA THR A 71 18.86 -4.95 -12.04
C THR A 71 17.99 -6.18 -12.30
N GLY A 72 16.72 -6.15 -11.87
CA GLY A 72 15.74 -7.18 -12.14
C GLY A 72 15.50 -7.40 -13.64
N ILE A 73 15.20 -6.33 -14.38
CA ILE A 73 14.97 -6.41 -15.83
C ILE A 73 16.26 -6.71 -16.59
N ALA A 74 17.38 -6.09 -16.24
CA ALA A 74 18.66 -6.33 -16.90
C ALA A 74 19.14 -7.78 -16.72
N SER A 75 18.73 -8.45 -15.64
CA SER A 75 18.98 -9.89 -15.45
C SER A 75 18.06 -10.80 -16.29
N MET A 76 16.96 -10.27 -16.83
CA MET A 76 16.09 -11.02 -17.73
C MET A 76 16.70 -11.08 -19.12
N THR A 77 17.05 -12.28 -19.58
CA THR A 77 17.60 -12.52 -20.93
C THR A 77 16.57 -12.38 -22.06
N ASN A 78 15.28 -12.27 -21.75
CA ASN A 78 14.22 -12.24 -22.76
C ASN A 78 13.18 -11.13 -22.49
N MET A 79 13.11 -10.16 -23.40
CA MET A 79 12.16 -9.04 -23.36
C MET A 79 10.69 -9.49 -23.30
N SER A 80 10.37 -10.63 -23.93
CA SER A 80 9.01 -11.19 -23.89
C SER A 80 8.58 -11.58 -22.47
N ARG A 81 9.55 -11.90 -21.58
CA ARG A 81 9.27 -12.22 -20.18
C ARG A 81 8.79 -11.00 -19.41
N VAL A 82 9.42 -9.83 -19.60
CA VAL A 82 9.02 -8.56 -18.94
C VAL A 82 7.55 -8.26 -19.24
N GLY A 83 7.18 -8.24 -20.52
CA GLY A 83 5.79 -7.98 -20.94
C GLY A 83 4.81 -9.02 -20.39
N ARG A 84 5.19 -10.30 -20.34
CA ARG A 84 4.36 -11.39 -19.79
C ARG A 84 4.14 -11.25 -18.29
N VAL A 85 5.18 -10.92 -17.52
CA VAL A 85 5.08 -10.69 -16.06
C VAL A 85 4.18 -9.49 -15.78
N THR A 86 4.41 -8.36 -16.45
CA THR A 86 3.58 -7.16 -16.31
C THR A 86 2.13 -7.43 -16.71
N GLY A 87 1.90 -8.15 -17.82
CA GLY A 87 0.54 -8.52 -18.27
C GLY A 87 -0.19 -9.40 -17.25
N LYS A 88 0.48 -10.42 -16.70
CA LYS A 88 -0.06 -11.26 -15.61
C LYS A 88 -0.37 -10.45 -14.36
N ALA A 89 0.51 -9.52 -13.99
CA ALA A 89 0.32 -8.63 -12.85
C ALA A 89 -0.89 -7.70 -13.04
N MET A 90 -1.00 -7.05 -14.20
CA MET A 90 -2.15 -6.19 -14.51
C MET A 90 -3.46 -6.97 -14.52
N LEU A 91 -3.47 -8.18 -15.10
CA LEU A 91 -4.65 -9.05 -15.05
C LEU A 91 -5.06 -9.38 -13.61
N TYR A 92 -4.08 -9.72 -12.76
CA TYR A 92 -4.32 -9.91 -11.33
C TYR A 92 -4.92 -8.63 -10.73
N PHE A 93 -4.27 -7.48 -10.90
CA PHE A 93 -4.70 -6.21 -10.28
C PHE A 93 -6.11 -5.79 -10.68
N PHE A 94 -6.49 -5.92 -11.95
CA PHE A 94 -7.85 -5.64 -12.39
C PHE A 94 -8.86 -6.61 -11.78
N THR A 95 -8.53 -7.89 -11.69
CA THR A 95 -9.41 -8.92 -11.13
C THR A 95 -9.66 -8.67 -9.64
N PHE A 96 -8.60 -8.54 -8.84
CA PHE A 96 -8.72 -8.44 -7.39
C PHE A 96 -9.28 -7.10 -6.94
N SER A 97 -8.94 -6.01 -7.61
CA SER A 97 -9.56 -4.73 -7.32
C SER A 97 -11.05 -4.71 -7.69
N SER A 98 -11.46 -5.39 -8.76
CA SER A 98 -12.90 -5.55 -9.08
C SER A 98 -13.62 -6.37 -8.01
N LEU A 99 -13.00 -7.46 -7.54
CA LEU A 99 -13.56 -8.25 -6.44
C LEU A 99 -13.63 -7.45 -5.13
N ALA A 100 -12.65 -6.57 -4.87
CA ALA A 100 -12.62 -5.66 -3.73
C ALA A 100 -13.77 -4.63 -3.78
N LEU A 101 -14.05 -4.06 -4.95
CA LEU A 101 -15.21 -3.21 -5.19
C LEU A 101 -16.53 -3.97 -4.94
N VAL A 102 -16.66 -5.17 -5.50
CA VAL A 102 -17.89 -5.98 -5.37
C VAL A 102 -18.15 -6.39 -3.92
N ILE A 103 -17.14 -6.87 -3.19
CA ILE A 103 -17.34 -7.24 -1.77
C ILE A 103 -17.68 -6.02 -0.92
N GLY A 104 -17.06 -4.86 -1.19
CA GLY A 104 -17.41 -3.59 -0.55
C GLY A 104 -18.88 -3.23 -0.77
N MET A 105 -19.38 -3.39 -2.00
CA MET A 105 -20.77 -3.14 -2.35
C MET A 105 -21.71 -4.09 -1.63
N VAL A 106 -21.43 -5.40 -1.69
CA VAL A 106 -22.27 -6.43 -1.07
C VAL A 106 -22.40 -6.19 0.43
N VAL A 107 -21.28 -6.00 1.14
CA VAL A 107 -21.31 -5.82 2.60
C VAL A 107 -21.98 -4.50 2.98
N ALA A 108 -21.73 -3.41 2.26
CA ALA A 108 -22.37 -2.12 2.53
C ALA A 108 -23.90 -2.14 2.31
N ASN A 109 -24.40 -2.92 1.36
CA ASN A 109 -25.84 -3.10 1.17
C ASN A 109 -26.49 -3.99 2.23
N ILE A 110 -25.76 -4.96 2.78
CA ILE A 110 -26.25 -5.85 3.85
C ILE A 110 -26.29 -5.11 5.19
N ILE A 111 -25.19 -4.47 5.57
CA ILE A 111 -25.05 -3.83 6.89
C ILE A 111 -25.72 -2.45 6.92
N GLN A 112 -25.73 -1.75 5.78
CA GLN A 112 -26.32 -0.42 5.65
C GLN A 112 -25.80 0.59 6.68
N PRO A 113 -24.46 0.81 6.78
CA PRO A 113 -23.87 1.58 7.87
C PRO A 113 -24.29 3.05 7.94
N GLY A 114 -24.83 3.62 6.85
CA GLY A 114 -25.32 5.01 6.82
C GLY A 114 -26.82 5.16 7.14
N LYS A 115 -27.57 4.05 7.19
CA LYS A 115 -29.02 4.12 7.33
C LYS A 115 -29.43 4.66 8.70
N GLY A 116 -30.42 5.56 8.70
CA GLY A 116 -30.98 6.15 9.92
C GLY A 116 -30.27 7.42 10.40
N LEU A 117 -29.18 7.84 9.74
CA LEU A 117 -28.52 9.11 10.04
C LEU A 117 -29.33 10.33 9.55
N ASN A 118 -30.08 10.19 8.45
CA ASN A 118 -31.00 11.20 7.91
C ASN A 118 -30.38 12.61 7.79
N ILE A 119 -29.17 12.68 7.24
CA ILE A 119 -28.37 13.90 7.17
C ILE A 119 -28.78 14.71 5.94
N ASP A 120 -29.13 15.97 6.17
CA ASP A 120 -29.36 16.94 5.09
C ASP A 120 -28.01 17.37 4.48
N PRO A 121 -27.74 17.07 3.18
CA PRO A 121 -26.50 17.45 2.52
C PRO A 121 -26.22 18.95 2.52
N THR A 122 -27.25 19.80 2.61
CA THR A 122 -27.11 21.27 2.59
C THR A 122 -26.49 21.83 3.87
N THR A 123 -26.51 21.05 4.96
CA THR A 123 -25.94 21.42 6.26
C THR A 123 -24.46 21.07 6.39
N LEU A 124 -23.88 20.42 5.38
CA LEU A 124 -22.50 19.92 5.41
C LEU A 124 -21.48 20.99 4.99
N ALA A 125 -20.36 21.01 5.71
CA ALA A 125 -19.23 21.91 5.47
C ALA A 125 -18.50 21.54 4.17
N THR A 126 -18.89 22.16 3.06
CA THR A 126 -18.33 21.93 1.72
C THR A 126 -16.94 22.55 1.52
N ASP A 127 -16.61 23.59 2.30
CA ASP A 127 -15.33 24.28 2.33
C ASP A 127 -14.16 23.33 2.62
N LYS A 128 -14.35 22.37 3.53
CA LYS A 128 -13.31 21.38 3.90
C LYS A 128 -13.04 20.32 2.84
N VAL A 129 -13.96 20.17 1.87
CA VAL A 129 -13.86 19.14 0.81
C VAL A 129 -13.48 19.77 -0.54
N ALA A 130 -13.73 21.07 -0.74
CA ALA A 130 -13.52 21.78 -2.00
C ALA A 130 -12.14 21.53 -2.64
N GLY A 131 -11.06 21.58 -1.86
CA GLY A 131 -9.71 21.33 -2.38
C GLY A 131 -9.44 19.90 -2.85
N TYR A 132 -10.22 18.91 -2.39
CA TYR A 132 -10.16 17.54 -2.92
C TYR A 132 -10.91 17.41 -4.24
N VAL A 133 -12.03 18.14 -4.38
CA VAL A 133 -12.84 18.15 -5.61
C VAL A 133 -12.10 18.86 -6.74
N GLU A 134 -11.43 19.98 -6.45
CA GLU A 134 -10.60 20.70 -7.40
C GLU A 134 -9.47 19.81 -7.93
N LYS A 135 -8.71 19.17 -7.02
CA LYS A 135 -7.67 18.20 -7.40
C LYS A 135 -8.19 16.99 -8.16
N ALA A 136 -9.43 16.58 -7.91
CA ALA A 136 -10.06 15.50 -8.64
C ALA A 136 -10.42 15.91 -10.08
N HIS A 137 -10.82 17.17 -10.30
CA HIS A 137 -11.08 17.71 -11.64
C HIS A 137 -9.82 17.81 -12.49
N ASP A 138 -8.69 18.14 -11.88
CA ASP A 138 -7.38 18.20 -12.56
C ASP A 138 -6.81 16.82 -12.91
N ALA A 139 -7.37 15.74 -12.34
CA ALA A 139 -6.88 14.38 -12.54
C ALA A 139 -7.59 13.70 -13.72
N THR A 140 -7.31 14.14 -14.95
CA THR A 140 -7.83 13.46 -16.15
C THR A 140 -7.02 12.20 -16.49
N LEU A 141 -7.61 11.29 -17.27
CA LEU A 141 -6.87 10.12 -17.79
C LEU A 141 -5.69 10.53 -18.67
N VAL A 142 -5.82 11.62 -19.44
CA VAL A 142 -4.73 12.14 -20.28
C VAL A 142 -3.61 12.65 -19.39
N ASP A 143 -3.92 13.45 -18.38
CA ASP A 143 -2.94 13.97 -17.43
C ASP A 143 -2.26 12.85 -16.65
N PHE A 144 -3.00 11.80 -16.28
CA PHE A 144 -2.41 10.62 -15.67
C PHE A 144 -1.31 10.01 -16.55
N PHE A 145 -1.60 9.71 -17.82
CA PHE A 145 -0.59 9.14 -18.73
C PHE A 145 0.56 10.10 -19.01
N MET A 146 0.28 11.39 -19.17
CA MET A 146 1.32 12.40 -19.37
C MET A 146 2.22 12.54 -18.13
N ASN A 147 1.68 12.40 -16.93
CA ASN A 147 2.44 12.46 -15.68
C ASN A 147 3.31 11.22 -15.42
N ILE A 148 3.14 10.12 -16.16
CA ILE A 148 4.06 8.98 -16.13
C ILE A 148 5.41 9.35 -16.75
N ILE A 149 5.40 10.22 -17.76
CA ILE A 149 6.60 10.65 -18.48
C ILE A 149 7.25 11.81 -17.70
N PRO A 150 8.45 11.62 -17.13
CA PRO A 150 9.07 12.67 -16.34
C PRO A 150 9.72 13.74 -17.23
N LYS A 151 9.95 14.91 -16.65
CA LYS A 151 10.60 16.04 -17.34
C LYS A 151 12.02 15.71 -17.79
N THR A 152 12.75 14.95 -16.98
CA THR A 152 14.11 14.47 -17.26
C THR A 152 14.27 13.03 -16.77
N LEU A 153 15.30 12.31 -17.24
CA LEU A 153 15.59 10.95 -16.79
C LEU A 153 15.91 10.86 -15.28
N ILE A 154 16.45 11.93 -14.69
CA ILE A 154 16.92 11.94 -13.30
C ILE A 154 15.86 12.53 -12.35
N SER A 155 14.99 13.42 -12.85
CA SER A 155 13.96 14.07 -12.01
C SER A 155 13.13 13.13 -11.14
N PRO A 156 12.71 11.92 -11.58
CA PRO A 156 11.92 11.04 -10.72
C PRO A 156 12.65 10.59 -9.46
N LEU A 157 13.97 10.42 -9.55
CA LEU A 157 14.79 10.04 -8.40
C LEU A 157 14.89 11.18 -7.38
N ALA A 158 14.72 12.42 -7.81
CA ALA A 158 14.74 13.61 -6.95
C ALA A 158 13.35 13.99 -6.43
N GLU A 159 12.32 13.90 -7.27
CA GLU A 159 10.95 14.31 -6.99
C GLU A 159 10.15 13.22 -6.26
N GLY A 160 10.58 11.95 -6.35
CA GLY A 160 10.01 10.84 -5.58
C GLY A 160 8.70 10.26 -6.12
N SER A 161 8.35 10.53 -7.38
CA SER A 161 7.18 9.92 -8.02
C SER A 161 7.44 8.44 -8.34
N ILE A 162 6.77 7.54 -7.62
CA ILE A 162 6.93 6.08 -7.74
C ILE A 162 6.73 5.61 -9.19
N LEU A 163 5.68 6.09 -9.86
CA LEU A 163 5.33 5.64 -11.21
C LEU A 163 6.33 6.14 -12.26
N GLN A 164 6.83 7.37 -12.12
CA GLN A 164 7.87 7.90 -13.00
C GLN A 164 9.21 7.19 -12.78
N VAL A 165 9.58 6.90 -11.53
CA VAL A 165 10.79 6.13 -11.20
C VAL A 165 10.69 4.74 -11.84
N LEU A 166 9.54 4.08 -11.70
CA LEU A 166 9.28 2.79 -12.33
C LEU A 166 9.41 2.87 -13.86
N PHE A 167 8.81 3.89 -14.50
CA PHE A 167 8.89 4.07 -15.95
C PHE A 167 10.34 4.20 -16.44
N VAL A 168 11.13 5.09 -15.83
CA VAL A 168 12.54 5.27 -16.18
C VAL A 168 13.35 4.00 -15.90
N ALA A 169 13.12 3.35 -14.75
CA ALA A 169 13.81 2.13 -14.38
C ALA A 169 13.54 0.98 -15.37
N VAL A 170 12.29 0.86 -15.86
CA VAL A 170 11.92 -0.11 -16.90
C VAL A 170 12.67 0.18 -18.20
N LEU A 171 12.61 1.42 -18.70
CA LEU A 171 13.29 1.79 -19.95
C LEU A 171 14.80 1.60 -19.86
N PHE A 172 15.40 1.97 -18.73
CA PHE A 172 16.84 1.83 -18.52
C PHE A 172 17.25 0.36 -18.37
N GLY A 173 16.49 -0.44 -17.62
CA GLY A 173 16.71 -1.90 -17.52
C GLY A 173 16.60 -2.60 -18.88
N ILE A 174 15.60 -2.24 -19.68
CA ILE A 174 15.43 -2.70 -21.06
C ILE A 174 16.64 -2.33 -21.93
N SER A 175 17.11 -1.09 -21.80
CA SER A 175 18.26 -0.59 -22.57
C SER A 175 19.55 -1.35 -22.21
N LEU A 176 19.78 -1.60 -20.91
CA LEU A 176 20.92 -2.40 -20.46
C LEU A 176 20.86 -3.85 -20.95
N ALA A 177 19.68 -4.47 -20.91
CA ALA A 177 19.48 -5.81 -21.46
C ALA A 177 19.74 -5.87 -22.97
N ALA A 178 19.28 -4.86 -23.72
CA ALA A 178 19.45 -4.79 -25.17
C ALA A 178 20.91 -4.55 -25.62
N ILE A 179 21.70 -3.82 -24.82
CA ILE A 179 23.12 -3.56 -25.08
C ILE A 179 23.99 -4.83 -24.86
N GLY A 180 23.51 -5.79 -24.09
CA GLY A 180 24.20 -7.06 -23.83
C GLY A 180 25.47 -6.88 -22.98
N ASP A 181 26.56 -7.56 -23.35
CA ASP A 181 27.79 -7.62 -22.54
C ASP A 181 28.40 -6.25 -22.21
N ARG A 182 28.22 -5.26 -23.09
CA ARG A 182 28.66 -3.88 -22.85
C ARG A 182 27.98 -3.21 -21.66
N GLY A 183 26.75 -3.62 -21.34
CA GLY A 183 25.99 -3.12 -20.19
C GLY A 183 26.34 -3.81 -18.88
N ARG A 184 27.02 -4.96 -18.92
CA ARG A 184 27.30 -5.81 -17.76
C ARG A 184 28.04 -5.09 -16.62
N PRO A 185 29.09 -4.27 -16.86
CA PRO A 185 29.74 -3.53 -15.78
C PRO A 185 28.80 -2.58 -15.03
N ILE A 186 27.84 -1.99 -15.73
CA ILE A 186 26.83 -1.10 -15.13
C ILE A 186 25.86 -1.92 -14.30
N VAL A 187 25.37 -3.04 -14.82
CA VAL A 187 24.48 -3.96 -14.08
C VAL A 187 25.14 -4.45 -12.80
N ASP A 188 26.41 -4.84 -12.87
CA ASP A 188 27.19 -5.30 -11.71
C ASP A 188 27.38 -4.18 -10.67
N LEU A 189 27.67 -2.95 -11.11
CA LEU A 189 27.72 -1.78 -10.23
C LEU A 189 26.38 -1.56 -9.50
N LEU A 190 25.26 -1.59 -10.23
CA LEU A 190 23.93 -1.40 -9.65
C LEU A 190 23.57 -2.53 -8.67
N ASN A 191 23.90 -3.78 -9.00
CA ASN A 191 23.73 -4.91 -8.09
C ASN A 191 24.52 -4.73 -6.78
N ASN A 192 25.75 -4.24 -6.87
CA ASN A 192 26.58 -3.96 -5.70
C ASN A 192 26.03 -2.80 -4.86
N LEU A 193 25.36 -1.83 -5.47
CA LEU A 193 24.68 -0.72 -4.78
C LEU A 193 23.39 -1.14 -4.07
N THR A 194 22.75 -2.23 -4.50
CA THR A 194 21.52 -2.74 -3.87
C THR A 194 21.72 -3.08 -2.38
N ALA A 195 22.83 -3.74 -2.03
CA ALA A 195 23.13 -4.14 -0.66
C ALA A 195 23.26 -2.95 0.34
N PRO A 196 24.08 -1.92 0.08
CA PRO A 196 24.17 -0.76 0.98
C PRO A 196 22.86 0.04 1.04
N VAL A 197 22.09 0.10 -0.05
CA VAL A 197 20.77 0.76 -0.03
C VAL A 197 19.78 0.00 0.86
N PHE A 198 19.70 -1.33 0.79
CA PHE A 198 18.86 -2.10 1.72
C PHE A 198 19.38 -2.07 3.16
N TYR A 199 20.70 -1.94 3.37
CA TYR A 199 21.25 -1.70 4.70
C TYR A 199 20.79 -0.35 5.27
N LEU A 200 20.81 0.70 4.45
CA LEU A 200 20.28 2.01 4.80
C LEU A 200 18.79 1.94 5.13
N VAL A 201 17.98 1.22 4.34
CA VAL A 201 16.56 0.94 4.67
C VAL A 201 16.45 0.35 6.08
N GLY A 202 17.22 -0.69 6.39
CA GLY A 202 17.19 -1.32 7.72
C GLY A 202 17.58 -0.37 8.85
N MET A 203 18.50 0.57 8.61
CA MET A 203 18.87 1.60 9.59
C MET A 203 17.74 2.60 9.82
N LEU A 204 17.09 3.09 8.75
CA LEU A 204 15.98 4.04 8.82
C LEU A 204 14.74 3.42 9.47
N MET A 205 14.50 2.13 9.26
CA MET A 205 13.40 1.41 9.90
C MET A 205 13.50 1.40 11.44
N LYS A 206 14.69 1.60 12.03
CA LYS A 206 14.83 1.77 13.50
C LYS A 206 14.13 3.03 14.03
N LEU A 207 13.85 4.01 13.17
CA LEU A 207 13.12 5.23 13.52
C LEU A 207 11.59 5.04 13.42
N ALA A 208 11.12 3.91 12.88
CA ALA A 208 9.71 3.61 12.74
C ALA A 208 8.87 3.76 14.02
N PRO A 209 9.35 3.33 15.21
CA PRO A 209 8.58 3.52 16.44
C PRO A 209 8.31 4.99 16.73
N ILE A 210 9.27 5.88 16.47
CA ILE A 210 9.12 7.33 16.72
C ILE A 210 8.07 7.92 15.77
N GLY A 211 8.12 7.53 14.49
CA GLY A 211 7.14 7.94 13.49
C GLY A 211 5.73 7.47 13.83
N ALA A 212 5.59 6.19 14.20
CA ALA A 212 4.32 5.60 14.60
C ALA A 212 3.72 6.24 15.86
N PHE A 213 4.57 6.51 16.87
CA PHE A 213 4.17 7.24 18.08
C PHE A 213 3.58 8.61 17.74
N GLY A 214 4.30 9.43 16.98
CA GLY A 214 3.84 10.77 16.63
C GLY A 214 2.59 10.78 15.76
N ALA A 215 2.50 9.86 14.80
CA ALA A 215 1.32 9.73 13.93
C ALA A 215 0.06 9.31 14.70
N MET A 216 0.18 8.36 15.64
CA MET A 216 -0.96 7.93 16.47
C MET A 216 -1.35 8.98 17.50
N ALA A 217 -0.36 9.66 18.11
CA ALA A 217 -0.63 10.78 19.02
C ALA A 217 -1.38 11.91 18.32
N PHE A 218 -0.95 12.30 17.11
CA PHE A 218 -1.65 13.28 16.29
C PHE A 218 -3.08 12.82 15.96
N THR A 219 -3.22 11.56 15.53
CA THR A 219 -4.52 11.02 15.12
C THR A 219 -5.53 11.06 16.27
N ILE A 220 -5.13 10.64 17.47
CA ILE A 220 -6.02 10.67 18.64
C ILE A 220 -6.21 12.10 19.18
N GLY A 221 -5.17 12.93 19.17
CA GLY A 221 -5.24 14.30 19.67
C GLY A 221 -6.11 15.23 18.82
N ALA A 222 -5.95 15.18 17.49
CA ALA A 222 -6.65 16.06 16.56
C ALA A 222 -8.11 15.64 16.30
N TYR A 223 -8.37 14.33 16.22
CA TYR A 223 -9.69 13.82 15.84
C TYR A 223 -10.50 13.30 17.04
N GLY A 224 -9.85 13.00 18.18
CA GLY A 224 -10.48 12.49 19.38
C GLY A 224 -11.04 11.06 19.23
N ILE A 225 -11.25 10.38 20.36
CA ILE A 225 -11.91 9.05 20.36
C ILE A 225 -13.42 9.17 20.13
N GLN A 226 -14.00 10.33 20.42
CA GLN A 226 -15.44 10.53 20.38
C GLN A 226 -16.01 10.66 18.96
N SER A 227 -15.21 11.15 18.00
CA SER A 227 -15.55 11.17 16.57
C SER A 227 -15.74 9.76 15.99
N ILE A 228 -15.09 8.75 16.60
CA ILE A 228 -15.24 7.34 16.24
C ILE A 228 -16.66 6.86 16.54
N GLY A 229 -17.32 7.36 17.59
CA GLY A 229 -18.60 6.81 18.09
C GLY A 229 -19.74 6.82 17.07
N ASN A 230 -19.98 7.96 16.41
CA ASN A 230 -21.10 8.13 15.48
C ASN A 230 -20.89 7.40 14.14
N LEU A 231 -19.65 7.06 13.80
CA LEU A 231 -19.27 6.39 12.55
C LEU A 231 -18.63 5.01 12.82
N LEU A 232 -18.72 4.53 14.05
CA LEU A 232 -18.11 3.29 14.49
C LEU A 232 -18.64 2.12 13.66
N LEU A 233 -19.93 2.15 13.32
CA LEU A 233 -20.55 1.13 12.48
C LEU A 233 -19.89 1.08 11.09
N LEU A 234 -19.61 2.23 10.47
CA LEU A 234 -18.91 2.30 9.18
C LEU A 234 -17.48 1.75 9.30
N ILE A 235 -16.74 2.18 10.33
CA ILE A 235 -15.37 1.72 10.56
C ILE A 235 -15.33 0.21 10.76
N MET A 236 -16.17 -0.32 11.65
CA MET A 236 -16.26 -1.76 11.91
C MET A 236 -16.65 -2.54 10.65
N THR A 237 -17.64 -2.04 9.90
CA THR A 237 -18.03 -2.64 8.62
C THR A 237 -16.86 -2.69 7.65
N PHE A 238 -16.03 -1.65 7.62
CA PHE A 238 -14.89 -1.57 6.71
C PHE A 238 -13.79 -2.56 7.10
N TYR A 239 -13.45 -2.62 8.39
CA TYR A 239 -12.47 -3.58 8.91
C TYR A 239 -12.93 -5.02 8.71
N ILE A 240 -14.21 -5.32 8.94
CA ILE A 240 -14.78 -6.65 8.69
C ILE A 240 -14.70 -6.98 7.20
N THR A 241 -15.06 -6.05 6.32
CA THR A 241 -15.03 -6.27 4.87
C THR A 241 -13.60 -6.51 4.37
N ALA A 242 -12.63 -5.71 4.85
CA ALA A 242 -11.22 -5.90 4.55
C ALA A 242 -10.71 -7.26 5.03
N LEU A 243 -11.09 -7.68 6.24
CA LEU A 243 -10.73 -8.99 6.77
C LEU A 243 -11.36 -10.13 5.95
N LEU A 244 -12.63 -10.00 5.56
CA LEU A 244 -13.31 -10.96 4.68
C LEU A 244 -12.61 -11.05 3.32
N PHE A 245 -12.25 -9.91 2.72
CA PHE A 245 -11.49 -9.89 1.47
C PHE A 245 -10.15 -10.62 1.60
N ILE A 246 -9.38 -10.33 2.67
CA ILE A 246 -8.08 -10.97 2.90
C ILE A 246 -8.23 -12.47 3.17
N LEU A 247 -9.14 -12.88 4.05
CA LEU A 247 -9.26 -14.28 4.47
C LEU A 247 -9.97 -15.16 3.44
N ILE A 248 -10.97 -14.62 2.74
CA ILE A 248 -11.77 -15.38 1.79
C ILE A 248 -11.20 -15.25 0.38
N ILE A 249 -11.11 -14.03 -0.16
CA ILE A 249 -10.72 -13.82 -1.56
C ILE A 249 -9.21 -14.07 -1.74
N LEU A 250 -8.37 -13.35 -1.00
CA LEU A 250 -6.92 -13.58 -1.07
C LEU A 250 -6.55 -14.95 -0.49
N GLY A 251 -7.26 -15.41 0.55
CA GLY A 251 -7.05 -16.75 1.12
C GLY A 251 -7.35 -17.89 0.15
N ALA A 252 -8.45 -17.81 -0.62
CA ALA A 252 -8.78 -18.81 -1.63
C ALA A 252 -7.71 -18.86 -2.73
N VAL A 253 -7.24 -17.70 -3.19
CA VAL A 253 -6.23 -17.61 -4.26
C VAL A 253 -4.85 -18.01 -3.77
N ALA A 254 -4.49 -17.66 -2.54
CA ALA A 254 -3.27 -18.15 -1.89
C ALA A 254 -3.29 -19.69 -1.81
N ARG A 255 -4.40 -20.27 -1.34
CA ARG A 255 -4.59 -21.72 -1.25
C ARG A 255 -4.50 -22.40 -2.62
N TYR A 256 -5.15 -21.84 -3.64
CA TYR A 256 -5.04 -22.31 -5.03
C TYR A 256 -3.59 -22.28 -5.54
N ASN A 257 -2.83 -21.25 -5.14
CA ASN A 257 -1.41 -21.10 -5.44
C ASN A 257 -0.49 -21.78 -4.40
N GLY A 258 -1.02 -22.69 -3.57
CA GLY A 258 -0.24 -23.58 -2.72
C GLY A 258 0.47 -22.93 -1.53
N PHE A 259 0.01 -21.77 -1.06
CA PHE A 259 0.50 -21.16 0.19
C PHE A 259 -0.65 -20.67 1.07
N SER A 260 -0.36 -20.37 2.34
CA SER A 260 -1.36 -19.88 3.29
C SER A 260 -1.30 -18.36 3.44
N ILE A 261 -2.44 -17.69 3.27
CA ILE A 261 -2.53 -16.24 3.50
C ILE A 261 -2.21 -15.86 4.96
N LEU A 262 -2.60 -16.72 5.91
CA LEU A 262 -2.29 -16.51 7.33
C LEU A 262 -0.79 -16.66 7.62
N ALA A 263 -0.11 -17.56 6.90
CA ALA A 263 1.34 -17.69 7.00
C ALA A 263 2.04 -16.48 6.38
N LEU A 264 1.54 -15.97 5.24
CA LEU A 264 2.03 -14.73 4.64
C LEU A 264 1.88 -13.54 5.58
N ILE A 265 0.70 -13.34 6.19
CA ILE A 265 0.45 -12.28 7.18
C ILE A 265 1.43 -12.38 8.35
N ARG A 266 1.69 -13.59 8.87
CA ARG A 266 2.70 -13.79 9.92
C ARG A 266 4.12 -13.43 9.47
N TYR A 267 4.46 -13.71 8.21
CA TYR A 267 5.76 -13.42 7.64
C TYR A 267 6.02 -11.90 7.46
N ILE A 268 4.99 -11.16 7.02
CA ILE A 268 5.06 -9.69 6.82
C ILE A 268 4.57 -8.88 8.03
N LYS A 269 4.52 -9.49 9.22
CA LYS A 269 3.96 -8.85 10.43
C LYS A 269 4.64 -7.53 10.78
N ASP A 270 5.96 -7.43 10.59
CA ASP A 270 6.73 -6.24 10.96
C ASP A 270 6.30 -5.05 10.11
N GLU A 271 6.08 -5.29 8.81
CA GLU A 271 5.57 -4.33 7.85
C GLU A 271 4.12 -3.97 8.16
N LEU A 272 3.27 -4.92 8.57
CA LEU A 272 1.89 -4.62 8.97
C LEU A 272 1.85 -3.69 10.18
N TRP A 273 2.67 -3.92 11.20
CA TRP A 273 2.75 -3.02 12.36
C TRP A 273 3.26 -1.63 12.00
N LEU A 274 4.25 -1.56 11.11
CA LEU A 274 4.75 -0.30 10.56
C LEU A 274 3.66 0.47 9.82
N VAL A 275 2.93 -0.21 8.92
CA VAL A 275 1.85 0.40 8.15
C VAL A 275 0.71 0.84 9.05
N LEU A 276 0.37 0.07 10.09
CA LEU A 276 -0.64 0.46 11.08
C LEU A 276 -0.25 1.76 11.77
N GLY A 277 0.99 1.87 12.27
CA GLY A 277 1.43 3.06 13.00
C GLY A 277 1.61 4.30 12.12
N THR A 278 1.88 4.13 10.84
CA THR A 278 2.18 5.25 9.92
C THR A 278 1.01 5.60 9.01
N SER A 279 0.01 4.73 8.94
CA SER A 279 -1.14 4.76 8.02
C SER A 279 -0.75 4.84 6.54
N SER A 280 0.46 4.37 6.18
CA SER A 280 1.01 4.44 4.83
C SER A 280 1.64 3.11 4.42
N SER A 281 1.09 2.49 3.38
CA SER A 281 1.67 1.26 2.82
C SER A 281 3.05 1.55 2.20
N GLU A 282 3.28 2.76 1.68
CA GLU A 282 4.55 3.19 1.07
C GLU A 282 5.71 3.08 2.06
N ALA A 283 5.43 3.29 3.35
CA ALA A 283 6.43 3.19 4.40
C ALA A 283 7.06 1.79 4.49
N ALA A 284 6.32 0.75 4.11
CA ALA A 284 6.77 -0.62 4.14
C ALA A 284 7.31 -1.14 2.80
N LEU A 285 7.21 -0.35 1.71
CA LEU A 285 7.52 -0.81 0.35
C LEU A 285 8.93 -1.41 0.23
N PRO A 286 10.02 -0.73 0.67
CA PRO A 286 11.36 -1.30 0.55
C PRO A 286 11.52 -2.60 1.35
N SER A 287 10.96 -2.66 2.57
CA SER A 287 11.06 -3.86 3.41
C SER A 287 10.26 -5.02 2.82
N LEU A 288 9.10 -4.73 2.23
CA LEU A 288 8.29 -5.73 1.56
C LEU A 288 9.02 -6.33 0.37
N MET A 289 9.64 -5.49 -0.48
CA MET A 289 10.43 -5.97 -1.62
C MET A 289 11.54 -6.92 -1.17
N HIS A 290 12.31 -6.52 -0.16
CA HIS A 290 13.35 -7.37 0.43
C HIS A 290 12.82 -8.69 0.99
N LYS A 291 11.67 -8.66 1.69
CA LYS A 291 11.05 -9.88 2.23
C LYS A 291 10.52 -10.79 1.13
N MET A 292 9.93 -10.26 0.06
CA MET A 292 9.44 -11.09 -1.04
C MET A 292 10.59 -11.75 -1.81
N GLU A 293 11.73 -11.07 -1.99
CA GLU A 293 12.95 -11.69 -2.53
C GLU A 293 13.42 -12.84 -1.63
N LYS A 294 13.50 -12.61 -0.32
CA LYS A 294 13.88 -13.65 0.66
C LYS A 294 12.88 -14.79 0.77
N ALA A 295 11.63 -14.57 0.40
CA ALA A 295 10.59 -15.60 0.34
C ALA A 295 10.68 -16.44 -0.94
N GLY A 296 11.68 -16.22 -1.80
CA GLY A 296 11.93 -17.03 -3.00
C GLY A 296 11.33 -16.45 -4.28
N CYS A 297 10.77 -15.23 -4.25
CA CYS A 297 10.35 -14.55 -5.48
C CYS A 297 11.58 -13.97 -6.20
N GLU A 298 11.71 -14.21 -7.50
CA GLU A 298 12.80 -13.64 -8.29
C GLU A 298 12.78 -12.11 -8.25
N LYS A 299 13.95 -11.47 -8.09
CA LYS A 299 14.10 -10.00 -8.02
C LYS A 299 13.39 -9.27 -9.16
N SER A 300 13.44 -9.87 -10.34
CA SER A 300 12.86 -9.36 -11.56
C SER A 300 11.33 -9.26 -11.48
N VAL A 301 10.66 -10.23 -10.81
CA VAL A 301 9.21 -10.18 -10.54
C VAL A 301 8.91 -9.23 -9.38
N VAL A 302 9.68 -9.27 -8.29
CA VAL A 302 9.49 -8.38 -7.13
C VAL A 302 9.58 -6.91 -7.55
N GLY A 303 10.63 -6.56 -8.30
CA GLY A 303 10.88 -5.21 -8.80
C GLY A 303 9.78 -4.71 -9.72
N LEU A 304 9.14 -5.57 -10.51
CA LEU A 304 8.04 -5.17 -11.39
C LEU A 304 6.69 -5.14 -10.66
N VAL A 305 6.33 -6.22 -9.96
CA VAL A 305 4.98 -6.43 -9.44
C VAL A 305 4.70 -5.53 -8.24
N ILE A 306 5.63 -5.39 -7.29
CA ILE A 306 5.35 -4.62 -6.06
C ILE A 306 5.19 -3.12 -6.36
N PRO A 307 6.14 -2.42 -7.02
CA PRO A 307 6.00 -1.00 -7.31
C PRO A 307 4.79 -0.71 -8.20
N THR A 308 4.51 -1.57 -9.19
CA THR A 308 3.31 -1.44 -10.02
C THR A 308 2.05 -1.64 -9.20
N GLY A 309 2.01 -2.63 -8.29
CA GLY A 309 0.86 -2.90 -7.42
C GLY A 309 0.58 -1.78 -6.42
N TYR A 310 1.59 -1.03 -5.99
CA TYR A 310 1.38 0.15 -5.15
C TYR A 310 0.67 1.31 -5.86
N SER A 311 0.65 1.28 -7.19
CA SER A 311 -0.11 2.20 -8.02
C SER A 311 -1.43 1.59 -8.48
N PHE A 312 -1.40 0.33 -8.88
CA PHE A 312 -2.48 -0.31 -9.61
C PHE A 312 -3.20 -1.42 -8.84
N ASN A 313 -2.79 -1.83 -7.64
CA ASN A 313 -3.46 -2.87 -6.83
C ASN A 313 -3.84 -2.34 -5.46
N LEU A 314 -4.72 -1.35 -5.47
CA LEU A 314 -5.20 -0.65 -4.29
C LEU A 314 -6.49 -1.29 -3.76
N ASP A 315 -6.46 -2.58 -3.43
CA ASP A 315 -7.65 -3.35 -3.04
C ASP A 315 -8.40 -2.74 -1.84
N GLY A 316 -7.67 -2.36 -0.78
CA GLY A 316 -8.25 -1.67 0.38
C GLY A 316 -8.86 -0.31 0.02
N THR A 317 -8.22 0.43 -0.89
CA THR A 317 -8.78 1.70 -1.40
C THR A 317 -10.07 1.47 -2.16
N ASN A 318 -10.15 0.40 -2.95
CA ASN A 318 -11.37 0.04 -3.68
C ASN A 318 -12.52 -0.34 -2.74
N ILE A 319 -12.26 -1.17 -1.71
CA ILE A 319 -13.27 -1.45 -0.68
C ILE A 319 -13.75 -0.15 -0.03
N TYR A 320 -12.81 0.73 0.35
CA TYR A 320 -13.12 2.03 0.97
C TYR A 320 -13.99 2.91 0.06
N MET A 321 -13.63 3.06 -1.21
CA MET A 321 -14.36 3.94 -2.13
C MET A 321 -15.81 3.51 -2.28
N THR A 322 -16.04 2.20 -2.50
CA THR A 322 -17.39 1.66 -2.61
C THR A 322 -18.17 1.86 -1.32
N MET A 323 -17.57 1.51 -0.18
CA MET A 323 -18.25 1.61 1.10
C MET A 323 -18.55 3.05 1.50
N ALA A 324 -17.60 3.96 1.31
CA ALA A 324 -17.75 5.37 1.61
C ALA A 324 -18.85 6.00 0.77
N ALA A 325 -18.88 5.69 -0.53
CA ALA A 325 -19.92 6.19 -1.42
C ALA A 325 -21.32 5.69 -1.05
N LEU A 326 -21.46 4.38 -0.77
CA LEU A 326 -22.74 3.80 -0.34
C LEU A 326 -23.16 4.30 1.04
N PHE A 327 -22.21 4.49 1.96
CA PHE A 327 -22.47 5.10 3.26
C PHE A 327 -23.01 6.52 3.11
N ILE A 328 -22.38 7.35 2.27
CA ILE A 328 -22.84 8.72 2.02
C ILE A 328 -24.26 8.71 1.43
N ALA A 329 -24.51 7.85 0.44
CA ALA A 329 -25.84 7.72 -0.15
C ALA A 329 -26.89 7.35 0.92
N GLN A 330 -26.61 6.33 1.73
CA GLN A 330 -27.49 5.90 2.82
C GLN A 330 -27.69 6.98 3.89
N ALA A 331 -26.63 7.70 4.26
CA ALA A 331 -26.68 8.75 5.28
C ALA A 331 -27.51 9.94 4.83
N CYS A 332 -27.50 10.24 3.53
CA CYS A 332 -28.26 11.32 2.91
C CYS A 332 -29.62 10.89 2.35
N ASN A 333 -30.08 9.68 2.67
CA ASN A 333 -31.35 9.11 2.18
C ASN A 333 -31.46 9.07 0.65
N VAL A 334 -30.34 8.86 -0.03
CA VAL A 334 -30.28 8.61 -1.47
C VAL A 334 -30.34 7.11 -1.71
N ASP A 335 -31.45 6.66 -2.28
CA ASP A 335 -31.59 5.28 -2.73
C ASP A 335 -30.90 5.08 -4.08
N LEU A 336 -29.79 4.33 -4.07
CA LEU A 336 -29.08 3.95 -5.28
C LEU A 336 -29.60 2.62 -5.80
N SER A 337 -30.13 2.64 -7.03
CA SER A 337 -30.45 1.42 -7.76
C SER A 337 -29.19 0.58 -8.02
N ILE A 338 -29.36 -0.73 -8.24
CA ILE A 338 -28.24 -1.63 -8.54
C ILE A 338 -27.45 -1.13 -9.77
N GLY A 339 -28.13 -0.56 -10.77
CA GLY A 339 -27.49 0.01 -11.95
C GLY A 339 -26.57 1.19 -11.61
N GLU A 340 -27.01 2.10 -10.76
CA GLU A 340 -26.20 3.24 -10.29
C GLU A 340 -25.03 2.79 -9.42
N GLN A 341 -25.24 1.77 -8.57
CA GLN A 341 -24.14 1.19 -7.79
C GLN A 341 -23.09 0.54 -8.69
N VAL A 342 -23.49 -0.19 -9.73
CA VAL A 342 -22.56 -0.77 -10.72
C VAL A 342 -21.82 0.34 -11.48
N ALA A 343 -22.52 1.39 -11.90
CA ALA A 343 -21.89 2.55 -12.54
C ALA A 343 -20.85 3.19 -11.60
N LEU A 344 -21.18 3.34 -10.32
CA LEU A 344 -20.27 3.82 -9.29
C LEU A 344 -19.03 2.93 -9.16
N LEU A 345 -19.19 1.61 -9.16
CA LEU A 345 -18.04 0.68 -9.14
C LEU A 345 -17.15 0.84 -10.37
N LEU A 346 -17.73 1.00 -11.57
CA LEU A 346 -16.97 1.17 -12.80
C LEU A 346 -16.15 2.47 -12.77
N VAL A 347 -16.76 3.57 -12.32
CA VAL A 347 -16.07 4.84 -12.12
C VAL A 347 -14.97 4.68 -11.07
N ALA A 348 -15.29 4.10 -9.91
CA ALA A 348 -14.34 3.87 -8.84
C ALA A 348 -13.12 3.05 -9.31
N MET A 349 -13.36 2.07 -10.17
CA MET A 349 -12.29 1.25 -10.74
C MET A 349 -11.33 2.10 -11.59
N VAL A 350 -11.86 2.94 -12.47
CA VAL A 350 -11.04 3.81 -13.33
C VAL A 350 -10.32 4.86 -12.47
N SER A 351 -11.03 5.55 -11.59
CA SER A 351 -10.46 6.57 -10.71
C SER A 351 -9.34 6.01 -9.81
N SER A 352 -9.53 4.81 -9.24
CA SER A 352 -8.53 4.18 -8.37
C SER A 352 -7.19 3.93 -9.08
N LYS A 353 -7.17 3.69 -10.40
CA LYS A 353 -5.92 3.50 -11.15
C LYS A 353 -5.28 4.83 -11.56
N GLY A 354 -6.10 5.85 -11.86
CA GLY A 354 -5.63 7.18 -12.25
C GLY A 354 -5.07 8.04 -11.11
N ALA A 355 -5.37 7.71 -9.85
CA ALA A 355 -4.92 8.47 -8.68
C ALA A 355 -3.58 7.98 -8.08
N ALA A 356 -2.88 7.07 -8.76
CA ALA A 356 -1.66 6.48 -8.24
C ALA A 356 -0.53 7.51 -8.01
N GLY A 357 0.16 7.42 -6.87
CA GLY A 357 1.40 8.15 -6.60
C GLY A 357 1.27 9.49 -5.86
N VAL A 358 0.08 9.86 -5.39
CA VAL A 358 -0.16 11.12 -4.65
C VAL A 358 -0.52 10.86 -3.18
N THR A 359 0.05 11.62 -2.25
CA THR A 359 -0.35 11.54 -0.83
C THR A 359 -1.81 11.94 -0.65
N GLY A 360 -2.57 11.15 0.10
CA GLY A 360 -4.02 11.39 0.26
C GLY A 360 -4.85 10.95 -0.95
N ALA A 361 -4.24 10.21 -1.90
CA ALA A 361 -4.90 9.75 -3.12
C ALA A 361 -6.29 9.15 -2.85
N GLY A 362 -6.45 8.26 -1.87
CA GLY A 362 -7.75 7.60 -1.65
C GLY A 362 -8.94 8.55 -1.39
N PHE A 363 -8.73 9.69 -0.72
CA PHE A 363 -9.81 10.67 -0.51
C PHE A 363 -10.04 11.54 -1.75
N ILE A 364 -8.98 11.90 -2.48
CA ILE A 364 -9.06 12.57 -3.79
C ILE A 364 -9.78 11.68 -4.80
N THR A 365 -9.49 10.38 -4.82
CA THR A 365 -10.13 9.42 -5.71
C THR A 365 -11.61 9.26 -5.40
N LEU A 366 -11.98 9.26 -4.12
CA LEU A 366 -13.39 9.25 -3.73
C LEU A 366 -14.11 10.50 -4.25
N ALA A 367 -13.50 11.68 -4.13
CA ALA A 367 -14.06 12.91 -4.70
C ALA A 367 -14.27 12.77 -6.21
N ALA A 368 -13.27 12.27 -6.94
CA ALA A 368 -13.37 12.03 -8.38
C ALA A 368 -14.51 11.06 -8.73
N THR A 369 -14.71 10.00 -7.93
CA THR A 369 -15.79 9.03 -8.17
C THR A 369 -17.17 9.63 -7.90
N LEU A 370 -17.34 10.38 -6.80
CA LEU A 370 -18.62 11.00 -6.46
C LEU A 370 -18.99 12.12 -7.44
N SER A 371 -18.02 12.88 -7.95
CA SER A 371 -18.28 13.92 -8.96
C SER A 371 -18.86 13.37 -10.27
N VAL A 372 -18.60 12.10 -10.60
CA VAL A 372 -19.11 11.45 -11.81
C VAL A 372 -20.46 10.75 -11.56
N VAL A 373 -20.87 10.55 -10.31
CA VAL A 373 -22.16 9.94 -9.93
C VAL A 373 -23.06 10.99 -9.26
N PRO A 374 -23.92 11.69 -10.03
CA PRO A 374 -24.65 12.87 -9.56
C PRO A 374 -25.61 12.60 -8.39
N ALA A 375 -26.05 11.35 -8.25
CA ALA A 375 -26.98 10.95 -7.20
C ALA A 375 -26.38 11.10 -5.80
N VAL A 376 -25.06 10.95 -5.64
CA VAL A 376 -24.42 10.99 -4.33
C VAL A 376 -23.82 12.37 -4.07
N PRO A 377 -24.23 13.08 -3.01
CA PRO A 377 -23.74 14.43 -2.75
C PRO A 377 -22.26 14.41 -2.34
N VAL A 378 -21.42 15.11 -3.08
CA VAL A 378 -19.98 15.27 -2.78
C VAL A 378 -19.76 15.91 -1.40
N ALA A 379 -20.68 16.78 -0.96
CA ALA A 379 -20.69 17.36 0.39
C ALA A 379 -20.69 16.29 1.50
N GLY A 380 -21.26 15.11 1.23
CA GLY A 380 -21.27 13.94 2.12
C GLY A 380 -19.88 13.43 2.49
N MET A 381 -18.84 13.74 1.71
CA MET A 381 -17.45 13.44 2.07
C MET A 381 -17.02 14.10 3.39
N ALA A 382 -17.62 15.24 3.76
CA ALA A 382 -17.33 15.91 5.03
C ALA A 382 -17.64 15.00 6.24
N LEU A 383 -18.61 14.09 6.10
CA LEU A 383 -19.01 13.14 7.15
C LEU A 383 -17.89 12.16 7.51
N ILE A 384 -17.17 11.69 6.49
CA ILE A 384 -16.12 10.68 6.65
C ILE A 384 -14.73 11.30 6.83
N LEU A 385 -14.55 12.59 6.52
CA LEU A 385 -13.26 13.28 6.64
C LEU A 385 -12.64 13.14 8.04
N GLY A 386 -13.46 13.20 9.10
CA GLY A 386 -13.00 13.06 10.49
C GLY A 386 -12.51 11.66 10.85
N ILE A 387 -12.92 10.63 10.11
CA ILE A 387 -12.54 9.22 10.36
C ILE A 387 -11.68 8.63 9.24
N ASP A 388 -11.42 9.38 8.16
CA ASP A 388 -10.64 8.91 7.01
C ASP A 388 -9.25 8.45 7.44
N ARG A 389 -8.69 9.04 8.50
CA ARG A 389 -7.39 8.60 9.04
C ARG A 389 -7.41 7.14 9.49
N PHE A 390 -8.42 6.73 10.25
CA PHE A 390 -8.59 5.34 10.70
C PHE A 390 -8.93 4.38 9.55
N MET A 391 -9.69 4.87 8.57
CA MET A 391 -9.96 4.09 7.35
C MET A 391 -8.69 3.96 6.50
N SER A 392 -7.83 4.98 6.44
CA SER A 392 -6.56 4.96 5.71
C SER A 392 -5.62 3.87 6.21
N GLU A 393 -5.61 3.59 7.52
CA GLU A 393 -4.83 2.49 8.10
C GLU A 393 -5.27 1.14 7.55
N CYS A 394 -6.57 0.84 7.62
CA CYS A 394 -7.12 -0.40 7.10
C CYS A 394 -6.95 -0.52 5.57
N ARG A 395 -7.09 0.58 4.84
CA ARG A 395 -6.76 0.65 3.39
C ARG A 395 -5.32 0.21 3.15
N ALA A 396 -4.37 0.83 3.85
CA ALA A 396 -2.95 0.60 3.68
C ALA A 396 -2.55 -0.84 4.04
N LEU A 397 -3.09 -1.40 5.12
CA LEU A 397 -2.86 -2.79 5.53
C LEU A 397 -3.36 -3.76 4.45
N THR A 398 -4.58 -3.56 3.96
CA THR A 398 -5.18 -4.42 2.94
C THR A 398 -4.39 -4.37 1.64
N ASN A 399 -3.97 -3.17 1.21
CA ASN A 399 -3.13 -2.98 0.03
C ASN A 399 -1.78 -3.69 0.19
N LEU A 400 -1.15 -3.60 1.36
CA LEU A 400 0.12 -4.28 1.64
C LEU A 400 -0.01 -5.80 1.48
N VAL A 401 -1.03 -6.41 2.11
CA VAL A 401 -1.29 -7.85 2.03
C VAL A 401 -1.62 -8.26 0.59
N GLY A 402 -2.45 -7.48 -0.11
CA GLY A 402 -2.80 -7.69 -1.51
C GLY A 402 -1.58 -7.71 -2.41
N ASN A 403 -0.68 -6.73 -2.27
CA ASN A 403 0.56 -6.64 -3.05
C ASN A 403 1.54 -7.78 -2.75
N ALA A 404 1.70 -8.17 -1.49
CA ALA A 404 2.51 -9.32 -1.10
C ALA A 404 1.97 -10.62 -1.73
N CYS A 405 0.65 -10.83 -1.65
CA CYS A 405 -0.03 -11.98 -2.25
C CYS A 405 0.12 -12.00 -3.78
N ALA A 406 -0.13 -10.86 -4.44
CA ALA A 406 0.01 -10.71 -5.88
C ALA A 406 1.42 -11.07 -6.36
N THR A 407 2.45 -10.63 -5.63
CA THR A 407 3.85 -10.92 -5.97
C THR A 407 4.13 -12.41 -5.99
N ILE A 408 3.72 -13.15 -4.95
CA ILE A 408 3.91 -14.61 -4.88
C ILE A 408 3.11 -15.31 -5.98
N VAL A 409 1.87 -14.90 -6.22
CA VAL A 409 1.00 -15.50 -7.24
C VAL A 409 1.57 -15.29 -8.64
N VAL A 410 1.96 -14.05 -8.98
CA VAL A 410 2.54 -13.73 -10.30
C VAL A 410 3.90 -14.42 -10.47
N ALA A 411 4.74 -14.46 -9.42
CA ALA A 411 6.00 -15.21 -9.45
C ALA A 411 5.75 -16.69 -9.72
N ARG A 412 4.75 -17.30 -9.08
CA ARG A 412 4.34 -18.68 -9.35
C ARG A 412 3.86 -18.88 -10.79
N TRP A 413 3.01 -17.98 -11.30
CA TRP A 413 2.50 -18.05 -12.68
C TRP A 413 3.61 -17.88 -13.73
N ASP A 414 4.71 -17.20 -13.40
CA ASP A 414 5.87 -17.06 -14.28
C ASP A 414 7.00 -18.08 -14.03
N ASN A 415 6.77 -19.10 -13.19
CA ASN A 415 7.81 -20.06 -12.77
C ASN A 415 9.06 -19.37 -12.17
N ALA A 416 8.87 -18.22 -11.53
CA ALA A 416 9.88 -17.37 -10.93
C ALA A 416 9.84 -17.40 -9.39
N LEU A 417 9.35 -18.51 -8.84
CA LEU A 417 9.15 -18.71 -7.40
C LEU A 417 9.84 -20.00 -6.96
N ASP A 418 10.80 -19.86 -6.07
CA ASP A 418 11.35 -20.99 -5.32
C ASP A 418 10.34 -21.40 -4.22
N LYS A 419 9.69 -22.54 -4.45
CA LYS A 419 8.63 -23.04 -3.58
C LYS A 419 9.16 -23.58 -2.25
N ASP A 420 10.39 -24.08 -2.23
CA ASP A 420 11.00 -24.64 -1.02
C ASP A 420 11.42 -23.50 -0.09
N VAL A 421 12.04 -22.45 -0.64
CA VAL A 421 12.35 -21.22 0.08
C VAL A 421 11.07 -20.54 0.58
N LEU A 422 10.00 -20.49 -0.23
CA LEU A 422 8.72 -19.95 0.22
C LEU A 422 8.14 -20.75 1.39
N ASN A 423 8.15 -22.07 1.29
CA ASN A 423 7.65 -22.94 2.36
C ASN A 423 8.47 -22.79 3.64
N GLU A 424 9.80 -22.68 3.54
CA GLU A 424 10.66 -22.40 4.69
C GLU A 424 10.32 -21.03 5.29
N ALA A 425 10.27 -19.97 4.48
CA ALA A 425 9.99 -18.62 4.93
C ALA A 425 8.64 -18.48 5.65
N LEU A 426 7.59 -19.13 5.13
CA LEU A 426 6.22 -19.00 5.65
C LEU A 426 5.89 -19.96 6.81
N ASN A 427 6.38 -21.20 6.76
CA ASN A 427 5.97 -22.25 7.70
C ASN A 427 7.04 -22.63 8.72
N LYS A 428 8.30 -22.36 8.42
CA LYS A 428 9.44 -22.57 9.32
C LYS A 428 10.21 -21.26 9.44
N PRO A 429 9.61 -20.18 10.00
CA PRO A 429 10.39 -18.97 10.24
C PRO A 429 11.58 -19.41 11.08
N LYS A 430 12.80 -19.27 10.54
CA LYS A 430 14.03 -19.63 11.26
C LYS A 430 13.87 -19.10 12.67
N GLN A 431 13.86 -20.03 13.64
CA GLN A 431 13.99 -19.67 15.04
C GLN A 431 15.38 -19.04 15.16
N SER A 432 15.46 -17.73 14.97
CA SER A 432 16.66 -16.93 15.22
C SER A 432 16.35 -15.86 16.24
#